data_AF-U5BYJ4-F1
#
_entry.id   AF-U5BYJ4-F1
#
_cell.length_a   1.000
_cell.length_b   1.000
_cell.length_c   1.000
_cell.angle_alpha   90.00
_cell.angle_beta   90.00
_cell.angle_gamma   90.00
#
_symmetry.space_group_name_H-M   'P 1'
#
loop_
_entity.id
_entity.type
_entity.pdbx_description
1 polymer ?
#
loop_
_entity_poly.entity_id
_entity_poly.type
_entity_poly.pdbx_seq_one_letter_code
_entity_poly.pdbx_strand_id
1 'polypeptide(L)'
;MRTISLLITLIILLNRPSVEGKWKMVRDESFENILTSPNFQMQDEQQQKALFETFNKILNGFYYDFRKDTVYFTDFKNHEIVELKGIYWIDADTLIIGQTNKIYLQKYIISKLDANELHLKLIHPKDGTVFNSRMMFKKE
;
A
#
# COMPACT_ATOMS: atom_id res chain seq x y z
N MET A 1 -35.69 -20.08 -16.26
CA MET A 1 -34.90 -18.82 -16.39
C MET A 1 -34.69 -18.03 -15.09
N ARG A 2 -35.44 -18.25 -13.99
CA ARG A 2 -35.20 -17.56 -12.69
C ARG A 2 -34.09 -18.17 -11.83
N THR A 3 -33.84 -19.48 -11.94
CA THR A 3 -32.83 -20.21 -11.15
C THR A 3 -31.39 -19.93 -11.60
N ILE A 4 -31.16 -19.77 -12.89
CA ILE A 4 -29.83 -19.46 -13.45
C ILE A 4 -29.36 -18.05 -13.02
N SER A 5 -30.28 -17.08 -12.95
CA SER A 5 -29.95 -15.70 -12.54
C SER A 5 -29.54 -15.61 -11.07
N LEU A 6 -30.13 -16.43 -10.19
CA LEU A 6 -29.79 -16.47 -8.75
C LEU A 6 -28.40 -17.08 -8.50
N LEU A 7 -28.04 -18.10 -9.29
CA LEU A 7 -26.74 -18.76 -9.20
C LEU A 7 -25.60 -17.84 -9.66
N ILE A 8 -25.81 -17.07 -10.73
CA ILE A 8 -24.82 -16.11 -11.26
C ILE A 8 -24.57 -14.98 -10.25
N THR A 9 -25.61 -14.44 -9.63
CA THR A 9 -25.46 -13.40 -8.59
C THR A 9 -24.70 -13.90 -7.36
N LEU A 10 -24.91 -15.16 -6.95
CA LEU A 10 -24.21 -15.77 -5.82
C LEU A 10 -22.71 -15.99 -6.11
N ILE A 11 -22.35 -16.40 -7.33
CA ILE A 11 -20.95 -16.59 -7.75
C ILE A 11 -20.20 -15.25 -7.79
N ILE A 12 -20.86 -14.18 -8.23
CA ILE A 12 -20.26 -12.82 -8.26
C ILE A 12 -20.01 -12.30 -6.84
N LEU A 13 -20.88 -12.62 -5.88
CA LEU A 13 -20.71 -12.22 -4.48
C LEU A 13 -19.58 -12.97 -3.76
N LEU A 14 -19.29 -14.21 -4.17
CA LEU A 14 -18.20 -15.03 -3.62
C LEU A 14 -16.82 -14.61 -4.12
N ASN A 15 -16.74 -13.97 -5.28
CA ASN A 15 -15.48 -13.57 -5.93
C ASN A 15 -15.08 -12.11 -5.61
N ARG A 16 -15.26 -11.67 -4.37
CA ARG A 16 -14.66 -10.39 -3.95
C ARG A 16 -13.14 -10.55 -3.99
N PRO A 17 -12.42 -9.67 -4.70
CA PRO A 17 -10.98 -9.76 -4.76
C PRO A 17 -10.42 -9.61 -3.34
N SER A 18 -9.57 -10.56 -2.96
CA SER A 18 -8.93 -10.62 -1.65
C SER A 18 -7.57 -9.96 -1.70
N VAL A 19 -7.21 -9.23 -0.64
CA VAL A 19 -5.85 -8.71 -0.46
C VAL A 19 -4.84 -9.80 -0.09
N GLU A 20 -5.26 -11.03 0.17
CA GLU A 20 -4.34 -12.12 0.50
C GLU A 20 -3.24 -12.33 -0.55
N GLY A 21 -2.04 -12.63 -0.08
CA GLY A 21 -0.83 -12.81 -0.88
C GLY A 21 0.19 -11.70 -0.72
N LYS A 22 1.28 -11.82 -1.47
CA LYS A 22 2.40 -10.89 -1.44
C LYS A 22 2.27 -9.84 -2.53
N TRP A 23 2.50 -8.59 -2.16
CA TRP A 23 2.29 -7.39 -2.96
C TRP A 23 3.55 -6.55 -2.91
N LYS A 24 4.23 -6.45 -4.05
CA LYS A 24 5.43 -5.65 -4.23
C LYS A 24 5.07 -4.23 -4.65
N MET A 25 5.60 -3.22 -3.96
CA MET A 25 5.42 -1.84 -4.41
C MET A 25 6.17 -1.63 -5.71
N VAL A 26 5.48 -1.08 -6.72
CA VAL A 26 6.08 -0.78 -8.02
C VAL A 26 6.09 0.71 -8.33
N ARG A 27 5.26 1.50 -7.62
CA ARG A 27 5.14 2.94 -7.82
C ARG A 27 4.56 3.64 -6.59
N ASP A 28 5.01 4.85 -6.33
CA ASP A 28 4.41 5.77 -5.34
C ASP A 28 4.34 7.18 -5.94
N GLU A 29 3.12 7.70 -6.11
CA GLU A 29 2.91 9.04 -6.66
C GLU A 29 3.48 10.14 -5.76
N SER A 30 3.64 9.90 -4.46
CA SER A 30 4.28 10.85 -3.54
C SER A 30 5.75 11.04 -3.89
N PHE A 31 6.45 9.96 -4.26
CA PHE A 31 7.85 10.04 -4.69
C PHE A 31 7.96 10.82 -5.99
N GLU A 32 7.08 10.55 -6.96
CA GLU A 32 7.04 11.26 -8.24
C GLU A 32 6.75 12.75 -8.06
N ASN A 33 5.79 13.09 -7.20
CA ASN A 33 5.45 14.47 -6.89
C ASN A 33 6.63 15.22 -6.24
N ILE A 34 7.39 14.55 -5.37
CA ILE A 34 8.59 15.13 -4.76
C ILE A 34 9.68 15.34 -5.82
N LEU A 35 9.98 14.32 -6.62
CA LEU A 35 11.02 14.35 -7.64
C LEU A 35 10.73 15.37 -8.75
N THR A 36 9.46 15.70 -9.00
CA THR A 36 9.07 16.71 -10.00
C THR A 36 8.81 18.10 -9.38
N SER A 37 8.94 18.26 -8.06
CA SER A 37 8.67 19.53 -7.38
C SER A 37 9.76 20.59 -7.64
N PRO A 38 9.41 21.88 -7.74
CA PRO A 38 10.40 22.96 -7.89
C PRO A 38 11.45 22.96 -6.78
N ASN A 39 11.04 22.70 -5.54
CA ASN A 39 11.95 22.67 -4.39
C ASN A 39 13.02 21.59 -4.54
N PHE A 40 12.66 20.41 -5.03
CA PHE A 40 13.64 19.34 -5.29
C PHE A 40 14.58 19.71 -6.44
N GLN A 41 14.04 20.28 -7.52
CA GLN A 41 14.84 20.68 -8.69
C GLN A 41 15.85 21.80 -8.38
N MET A 42 15.64 22.56 -7.31
CA MET A 42 16.57 23.60 -6.83
C MET A 42 17.66 23.07 -5.89
N GLN A 43 17.62 21.80 -5.48
CA GLN A 43 18.66 21.18 -4.66
C GLN A 43 19.94 20.93 -5.47
N ASP A 44 21.08 20.81 -4.79
CA ASP A 44 22.33 20.40 -5.44
C ASP A 44 22.27 18.94 -5.92
N GLU A 45 23.11 18.60 -6.90
CA GLU A 45 23.13 17.28 -7.53
C GLU A 45 23.33 16.14 -6.53
N GLN A 46 24.11 16.35 -5.46
CA GLN A 46 24.38 15.33 -4.46
C GLN A 46 23.13 15.03 -3.63
N GLN A 47 22.39 16.06 -3.22
CA GLN A 47 21.11 15.91 -2.53
C GLN A 47 20.07 15.23 -3.42
N GLN A 48 19.96 15.63 -4.69
CA GLN A 48 19.03 15.02 -5.63
C GLN A 48 19.32 13.53 -5.80
N LYS A 49 20.60 13.18 -5.99
CA LYS A 49 21.05 11.78 -6.13
C LYS A 49 20.75 10.97 -4.88
N ALA A 50 21.07 11.48 -3.69
CA ALA A 50 20.84 10.79 -2.43
C ALA A 50 19.35 10.48 -2.19
N LEU A 51 18.46 11.42 -2.52
CA LEU A 51 17.01 11.20 -2.39
C LEU A 51 16.50 10.18 -3.41
N PHE A 52 16.96 10.27 -4.66
CA PHE A 52 16.62 9.31 -5.71
C PHE A 52 17.05 7.88 -5.35
N GLU A 53 18.28 7.70 -4.84
CA GLU A 53 18.77 6.42 -4.34
C GLU A 53 17.94 5.91 -3.16
N THR A 54 17.53 6.79 -2.26
CA THR A 54 16.64 6.44 -1.13
C THR A 54 15.29 5.95 -1.62
N PHE A 55 14.63 6.67 -2.53
CA PHE A 55 13.33 6.25 -3.09
C PHE A 55 13.43 4.94 -3.86
N ASN A 56 14.51 4.73 -4.62
CA ASN A 56 14.77 3.45 -5.27
C ASN A 56 14.97 2.31 -4.28
N LYS A 57 15.72 2.54 -3.18
CA LYS A 57 15.88 1.56 -2.10
C LYS A 57 14.52 1.20 -1.49
N ILE A 58 13.65 2.19 -1.27
CA ILE A 58 12.30 1.95 -0.76
C ILE A 58 11.47 1.16 -1.78
N LEU A 59 11.35 1.59 -3.03
CA LEU A 59 10.58 0.87 -4.07
C LEU A 59 11.05 -0.59 -4.21
N ASN A 60 12.36 -0.82 -4.28
CA ASN A 60 12.93 -2.15 -4.42
C ASN A 60 12.85 -3.00 -3.15
N GLY A 61 12.68 -2.40 -1.97
CA GLY A 61 12.56 -3.09 -0.69
C GLY A 61 11.12 -3.31 -0.22
N PHE A 62 10.19 -2.44 -0.62
CA PHE A 62 8.89 -2.35 0.03
C PHE A 62 7.88 -3.41 -0.44
N TYR A 63 7.24 -4.13 0.49
CA TYR A 63 6.13 -5.06 0.22
C TYR A 63 5.15 -5.18 1.39
N TYR A 64 3.98 -5.76 1.08
CA TYR A 64 3.03 -6.36 2.02
C TYR A 64 2.84 -7.84 1.69
N ASP A 65 2.70 -8.70 2.68
CA ASP A 65 2.36 -10.11 2.54
C ASP A 65 1.24 -10.45 3.53
N PHE A 66 0.01 -10.46 3.00
CA PHE A 66 -1.21 -10.67 3.77
C PHE A 66 -1.55 -12.16 3.84
N ARG A 67 -1.65 -12.69 5.07
CA ARG A 67 -1.90 -14.09 5.36
C ARG A 67 -2.97 -14.21 6.45
N LYS A 68 -4.22 -14.51 6.06
CA LYS A 68 -5.38 -14.59 6.96
C LYS A 68 -5.66 -13.28 7.70
N ASP A 69 -5.25 -13.18 8.97
CA ASP A 69 -5.40 -12.01 9.85
C ASP A 69 -4.06 -11.29 10.11
N THR A 70 -2.98 -11.86 9.58
CA THR A 70 -1.60 -11.41 9.82
C THR A 70 -1.05 -10.78 8.55
N VAL A 71 -0.24 -9.73 8.70
CA VAL A 71 0.51 -9.12 7.61
C VAL A 71 1.99 -9.02 7.96
N TYR A 72 2.85 -9.43 7.03
CA TYR A 72 4.28 -9.14 7.07
C TYR A 72 4.55 -8.01 6.09
N PHE A 73 5.29 -7.00 6.51
CA PHE A 73 5.51 -5.83 5.67
C PHE A 73 6.80 -5.16 6.03
N THR A 74 7.37 -4.48 5.07
CA THR A 74 8.62 -3.74 5.27
C THR A 74 8.36 -2.28 5.59
N ASP A 75 9.27 -1.68 6.32
CA ASP A 75 9.30 -0.25 6.61
C ASP A 75 10.72 0.28 6.38
N PHE A 76 10.86 1.58 6.12
CA PHE A 76 12.15 2.22 5.96
C PHE A 76 12.50 3.01 7.22
N LYS A 77 13.48 2.50 7.99
CA LYS A 77 13.90 3.10 9.27
C LYS A 77 15.41 3.10 9.37
N ASN A 78 15.99 4.19 9.88
CA ASN A 78 17.44 4.35 10.06
C ASN A 78 18.24 4.03 8.77
N HIS A 79 17.72 4.48 7.62
CA HIS A 79 18.29 4.23 6.28
C HIS A 79 18.26 2.77 5.82
N GLU A 80 17.56 1.88 6.52
CA GLU A 80 17.45 0.46 6.18
C GLU A 80 16.01 0.00 5.99
N ILE A 81 15.85 -1.06 5.21
CA ILE A 81 14.57 -1.76 5.05
C ILE A 81 14.49 -2.82 6.15
N VAL A 82 13.46 -2.74 6.98
CA VAL A 82 13.22 -3.67 8.07
C VAL A 82 11.88 -4.38 7.87
N GLU A 83 11.85 -5.69 8.08
CA GLU A 83 10.59 -6.44 8.09
C GLU A 83 9.90 -6.29 9.44
N LEU A 84 8.60 -6.07 9.39
CA LEU A 84 7.69 -5.94 10.53
C LEU A 84 6.54 -6.95 10.37
N LYS A 85 5.92 -7.23 11.50
CA LYS A 85 4.71 -8.06 11.59
C LYS A 85 3.58 -7.24 12.19
N GLY A 86 2.38 -7.46 11.67
CA GLY A 86 1.16 -6.82 12.14
C GLY A 86 -0.06 -7.70 12.01
N ILE A 87 -1.16 -7.18 12.50
CA ILE A 87 -2.51 -7.67 12.20
C ILE A 87 -3.16 -6.72 11.21
N TYR A 88 -4.04 -7.24 10.36
CA TYR A 88 -4.81 -6.40 9.46
C TYR A 88 -6.27 -6.80 9.43
N TRP A 89 -7.11 -5.83 9.07
CA TRP A 89 -8.49 -6.08 8.72
C TRP A 89 -8.95 -5.04 7.70
N ILE A 90 -10.04 -5.35 7.01
CA ILE A 90 -10.67 -4.46 6.05
C ILE A 90 -12.06 -4.12 6.57
N ASP A 91 -12.33 -2.82 6.66
CA ASP A 91 -13.66 -2.29 6.95
C ASP A 91 -14.13 -1.48 5.73
N ALA A 92 -15.16 -1.97 5.05
CA ALA A 92 -15.60 -1.49 3.74
C ALA A 92 -14.45 -1.39 2.71
N ASP A 93 -14.01 -0.18 2.37
CA ASP A 93 -12.92 0.12 1.45
C ASP A 93 -11.61 0.50 2.17
N THR A 94 -11.59 0.42 3.49
CA THR A 94 -10.46 0.85 4.32
C THR A 94 -9.66 -0.35 4.80
N LEU A 95 -8.40 -0.43 4.38
CA LEU A 95 -7.41 -1.35 4.95
C LEU A 95 -6.84 -0.73 6.23
N ILE A 96 -6.82 -1.52 7.31
CA ILE A 96 -6.27 -1.11 8.59
C ILE A 96 -5.19 -2.11 8.99
N ILE A 97 -3.98 -1.60 9.28
CA ILE A 97 -2.83 -2.39 9.71
C ILE A 97 -2.39 -1.90 11.09
N GLY A 98 -2.40 -2.81 12.07
CA GLY A 98 -1.85 -2.58 13.40
C GLY A 98 -0.50 -3.28 13.56
N GLN A 99 0.53 -2.55 14.00
CA GLN A 99 1.83 -3.15 14.28
C GLN A 99 1.78 -3.89 15.62
N THR A 100 2.28 -5.13 15.68
CA THR A 100 2.19 -5.93 16.93
C THR A 100 3.03 -5.36 18.07
N ASN A 101 4.07 -4.58 17.73
CA ASN A 101 5.07 -4.10 18.68
C ASN A 101 4.86 -2.64 19.11
N LYS A 102 3.81 -1.97 18.61
CA LYS A 102 3.52 -0.55 18.88
C LYS A 102 2.01 -0.31 18.88
N ILE A 103 1.54 0.59 19.75
CA ILE A 103 0.14 1.08 19.72
C ILE A 103 0.00 2.08 18.58
N TYR A 104 0.06 1.58 17.34
CA TYR A 104 -0.02 2.38 16.12
C TYR A 104 -0.84 1.64 15.08
N LEU A 105 -1.86 2.33 14.56
CA LEU A 105 -2.70 1.87 13.47
C LEU A 105 -2.44 2.75 12.26
N GLN A 106 -2.09 2.13 11.14
CA GLN A 106 -2.04 2.79 9.85
C GLN A 106 -3.28 2.40 9.06
N LYS A 107 -3.96 3.40 8.50
CA LYS A 107 -5.15 3.22 7.67
C LYS A 107 -4.88 3.64 6.24
N TYR A 108 -5.52 2.95 5.30
CA TYR A 108 -5.45 3.22 3.87
C TYR A 108 -6.83 3.06 3.23
N ILE A 109 -7.14 3.90 2.25
CA ILE A 109 -8.23 3.63 1.32
C ILE A 109 -7.72 2.70 0.21
N ILE A 110 -8.41 1.58 0.00
CA ILE A 110 -8.21 0.68 -1.13
C ILE A 110 -8.87 1.30 -2.35
N SER A 111 -8.09 2.04 -3.14
CA SER A 111 -8.58 2.72 -4.34
C SER A 111 -8.70 1.79 -5.57
N LYS A 112 -8.00 0.64 -5.54
CA LYS A 112 -8.11 -0.44 -6.52
C LYS A 112 -7.66 -1.76 -5.89
N LEU A 113 -8.38 -2.84 -6.16
CA LEU A 113 -7.99 -4.20 -5.82
C LEU A 113 -8.53 -5.17 -6.88
N ASP A 114 -7.62 -5.87 -7.55
CA ASP A 114 -7.94 -6.97 -8.45
C ASP A 114 -6.94 -8.13 -8.26
N ALA A 115 -6.92 -9.09 -9.19
CA ALA A 115 -6.05 -10.27 -9.07
C ALA A 115 -4.54 -9.93 -9.09
N ASN A 116 -4.15 -8.81 -9.70
CA ASN A 116 -2.75 -8.46 -9.98
C ASN A 116 -2.35 -7.10 -9.44
N GLU A 117 -3.29 -6.20 -9.16
CA GLU A 117 -3.03 -4.83 -8.70
C GLU A 117 -3.73 -4.51 -7.38
N LEU A 118 -2.98 -3.83 -6.50
CA LEU A 118 -3.49 -3.24 -5.26
C LEU A 118 -3.02 -1.78 -5.20
N HIS A 119 -3.96 -0.83 -5.13
CA HIS A 119 -3.64 0.59 -5.01
C HIS A 119 -4.18 1.17 -3.70
N LEU A 120 -3.29 1.76 -2.91
CA LEU A 120 -3.59 2.29 -1.58
C LEU A 120 -3.40 3.81 -1.55
N LYS A 121 -4.31 4.52 -0.90
CA LYS A 121 -4.13 5.92 -0.51
C LYS A 121 -3.99 6.01 1.00
N LEU A 122 -2.95 6.70 1.47
CA LEU A 122 -2.70 6.89 2.90
C LEU A 122 -3.83 7.71 3.53
N ILE A 123 -4.29 7.31 4.72
CA ILE A 123 -5.13 8.16 5.56
C ILE A 123 -4.24 8.77 6.64
N HIS A 124 -4.25 10.08 6.75
CA HIS A 124 -3.45 10.80 7.74
C HIS A 124 -3.92 10.42 9.16
N PRO A 125 -3.02 9.97 10.03
CA PRO A 125 -3.40 9.40 11.32
C PRO A 125 -3.96 10.43 12.31
N LYS A 126 -3.71 11.73 12.13
CA LYS A 126 -4.14 12.78 13.07
C LYS A 126 -5.53 13.33 12.77
N ASP A 127 -5.84 13.59 11.50
CA ASP A 127 -7.07 14.29 11.08
C ASP A 127 -7.96 13.45 10.15
N GLY A 128 -7.52 12.25 9.76
CA GLY A 128 -8.29 11.36 8.89
C GLY A 128 -8.34 11.79 7.43
N THR A 129 -7.58 12.81 7.02
CA THR A 129 -7.55 13.25 5.62
C THR A 129 -6.92 12.19 4.72
N VAL A 130 -7.50 11.99 3.54
CA VAL A 130 -6.96 11.03 2.55
C VAL A 130 -5.92 11.75 1.71
N PHE A 131 -4.71 11.20 1.65
CA PHE A 131 -3.66 11.71 0.77
C PHE A 131 -4.09 11.59 -0.69
N ASN A 132 -3.76 12.60 -1.50
CA ASN A 132 -4.08 12.60 -2.92
C ASN A 132 -3.13 11.75 -3.78
N SER A 133 -2.11 11.15 -3.16
CA SER A 133 -1.16 10.22 -3.80
C SER A 133 -1.53 8.76 -3.54
N ARG A 134 -1.19 7.91 -4.51
CA ARG A 134 -1.36 6.45 -4.43
C ARG A 134 -0.02 5.74 -4.37
N MET A 135 0.03 4.71 -3.54
CA MET A 135 0.99 3.63 -3.64
C MET A 135 0.39 2.50 -4.48
N MET A 136 1.13 1.99 -5.45
CA MET A 136 0.67 0.96 -6.38
C MET A 136 1.53 -0.29 -6.22
N PHE A 137 0.86 -1.42 -6.11
CA PHE A 137 1.48 -2.71 -5.85
C PHE A 137 1.09 -3.73 -6.92
N LYS A 138 2.01 -4.65 -7.18
CA LYS A 138 1.79 -5.83 -8.02
C LYS A 138 1.88 -7.09 -7.19
N LYS A 139 1.02 -8.06 -7.49
CA LYS A 139 1.07 -9.37 -6.84
C LYS A 139 2.30 -10.15 -7.28
N GLU A 140 2.97 -10.83 -6.34
CA GLU A 140 4.08 -11.77 -6.58
C GLU A 140 3.59 -13.22 -6.56
#